data_AF-A0A498NQU5-F1
#
_entry.id   AF-A0A498NQU5-F1
#
_cell.length_a   1.000
_cell.length_b   1.000
_cell.length_c   1.000
_cell.angle_alpha   90.00
_cell.angle_beta   90.00
_cell.angle_gamma   90.00
#
_symmetry.space_group_name_H-M   'P 1'
#
loop_
_entity.id
_entity.type
_entity.pdbx_description
1 polymer ?
#
loop_
_entity_poly.entity_id
_entity_poly.type
_entity_poly.pdbx_seq_one_letter_code
_entity_poly.pdbx_strand_id
1 'polypeptide(L)'
;MKPGHISSFPQHTHTHSTVTVRTSRSVYLPQHTLTVTVQSSRAFMGFLLQARSVVEDRVVGGEFTLHPPSTHTLSCLSTDDTVTHSDKMLKRNLSFSWRAPTQPSGDLRFYITLVQSYFVYWSRIRSAVVHDGTRSSQITDSITGQPMPHYWKR
;
A
#
# COMPACT_ATOMS: atom_id res chain seq x y z
N MET A 1 -14.37 1.86 1.24
CA MET A 1 -15.51 1.96 2.18
C MET A 1 -16.06 3.38 2.18
N LYS A 2 -17.38 3.54 2.28
CA LYS A 2 -18.07 4.80 2.62
C LYS A 2 -18.74 4.59 3.98
N PRO A 3 -18.65 5.52 4.95
CA PRO A 3 -19.38 5.40 6.21
C PRO A 3 -20.90 5.28 5.94
N GLY A 4 -21.54 4.29 6.56
CA GLY A 4 -22.93 3.87 6.27
C GLY A 4 -23.98 4.41 7.25
N HIS A 5 -23.82 5.62 7.79
CA HIS A 5 -24.84 6.22 8.65
C HIS A 5 -25.15 7.65 8.17
N ILE A 6 -26.35 8.11 8.50
CA ILE A 6 -27.04 9.28 7.95
C ILE A 6 -26.18 10.56 8.01
N SER A 7 -26.08 11.23 6.86
CA SER A 7 -25.44 12.54 6.66
C SER A 7 -23.96 12.64 7.06
N SER A 8 -23.11 11.75 6.56
CA SER A 8 -21.65 11.97 6.57
C SER A 8 -21.24 12.80 5.34
N PHE A 9 -20.58 13.95 5.57
CA PHE A 9 -20.05 14.78 4.49
C PHE A 9 -18.59 14.36 4.23
N PRO A 10 -18.27 13.74 3.10
CA PRO A 10 -16.87 13.59 2.72
C PRO A 10 -16.26 14.97 2.60
N GLN A 11 -15.20 15.25 3.36
CA GLN A 11 -14.33 16.38 3.04
C GLN A 11 -13.49 15.99 1.82
N HIS A 12 -14.11 16.05 0.64
CA HIS A 12 -13.45 15.92 -0.66
C HIS A 12 -12.68 17.19 -0.98
N THR A 13 -11.62 17.49 -0.23
CA THR A 13 -10.70 18.58 -0.58
C THR A 13 -9.31 18.29 -0.03
N HIS A 14 -8.42 17.80 -0.89
CA HIS A 14 -6.99 18.11 -0.88
C HIS A 14 -6.28 18.11 0.49
N THR A 15 -6.33 17.01 1.25
CA THR A 15 -5.56 16.88 2.50
C THR A 15 -4.11 16.46 2.28
N HIS A 16 -3.35 17.20 1.48
CA HIS A 16 -1.91 16.99 1.41
C HIS A 16 -1.20 17.34 2.74
N SER A 17 -1.84 18.05 3.66
CA SER A 17 -1.19 18.58 4.87
C SER A 17 -1.52 17.87 6.19
N THR A 18 -2.55 17.00 6.25
CA THR A 18 -3.00 16.42 7.54
C THR A 18 -2.59 14.96 7.72
N VAL A 19 -2.50 14.18 6.64
CA VAL A 19 -2.23 12.74 6.67
C VAL A 19 -1.20 12.39 5.62
N THR A 20 -0.18 11.62 6.00
CA THR A 20 0.84 11.09 5.11
C THR A 20 0.90 9.57 5.19
N VAL A 21 1.00 8.90 4.04
CA VAL A 21 1.30 7.47 3.94
C VAL A 21 2.66 7.30 3.28
N ARG A 22 3.60 6.66 3.98
CA ARG A 22 4.97 6.44 3.51
C ARG A 22 5.27 4.96 3.45
N THR A 23 6.09 4.57 2.47
CA THR A 23 6.64 3.22 2.38
C THR A 23 8.14 3.29 2.63
N SER A 24 8.72 2.23 3.22
CA SER A 24 10.17 2.18 3.47
C SER A 24 11.01 2.07 2.18
N ARG A 25 10.39 1.66 1.07
CA ARG A 25 11.02 1.54 -0.25
C ARG A 25 10.06 2.03 -1.34
N SER A 26 10.63 2.48 -2.46
CA SER A 26 9.91 2.85 -3.68
C SER A 26 9.86 1.72 -4.72
N VAL A 27 10.48 0.56 -4.43
CA VAL A 27 10.52 -0.61 -5.31
C VAL A 27 10.29 -1.86 -4.48
N TYR A 28 9.56 -2.84 -5.02
CA TYR A 28 9.36 -4.15 -4.41
C TYR A 28 9.73 -5.29 -5.37
N LEU A 29 10.01 -6.46 -4.79
CA LEU A 29 10.10 -7.74 -5.50
C LEU A 29 9.07 -8.70 -4.87
N PRO A 30 8.72 -9.81 -5.53
CA PRO A 30 7.87 -10.83 -4.93
C PRO A 30 8.36 -11.23 -3.55
N GLN A 31 7.44 -11.40 -2.60
CA GLN A 31 7.71 -11.73 -1.20
C GLN A 31 8.54 -10.70 -0.40
N HIS A 32 8.94 -9.56 -0.96
CA HIS A 32 9.54 -8.49 -0.17
C HIS A 32 8.55 -7.93 0.85
N THR A 33 9.04 -7.69 2.05
CA THR A 33 8.31 -6.97 3.10
C THR A 33 8.66 -5.50 3.08
N LEU A 34 7.64 -4.65 3.00
CA LEU A 34 7.72 -3.19 3.10
C LEU A 34 7.12 -2.74 4.42
N THR A 35 7.71 -1.70 5.01
CA THR A 35 7.07 -0.99 6.11
C THR A 35 6.20 0.11 5.54
N VAL A 36 4.94 0.16 5.95
CA VAL A 36 3.96 1.18 5.57
C VAL A 36 3.63 1.99 6.81
N THR A 37 3.94 3.28 6.79
CA THR A 37 3.70 4.20 7.91
C THR A 37 2.60 5.18 7.57
N VAL A 38 1.62 5.29 8.46
CA VAL A 38 0.53 6.27 8.40
C VAL A 38 0.74 7.27 9.50
N GLN A 39 0.87 8.54 9.14
CA GLN A 39 1.05 9.65 10.09
C GLN A 39 -0.04 10.68 9.89
N SER A 40 -0.65 11.13 10.98
CA SER A 40 -1.70 12.16 10.96
C SER A 40 -1.45 13.22 12.02
N SER A 41 -1.61 14.49 11.66
CA SER A 41 -1.53 15.61 12.61
C SER A 41 -2.73 15.64 13.57
N ARG A 42 -3.85 15.02 13.20
CA ARG A 42 -5.06 14.87 14.01
C ARG A 42 -5.30 13.40 14.36
N ALA A 43 -5.81 13.16 15.57
CA ALA A 43 -6.19 11.80 15.96
C ALA A 43 -7.38 11.30 15.14
N PHE A 44 -7.40 10.00 14.83
CA PHE A 44 -8.49 9.34 14.14
C PHE A 44 -8.91 8.05 14.87
N MET A 45 -10.18 7.68 14.76
CA MET A 45 -10.74 6.52 15.47
C MET A 45 -10.86 5.28 14.57
N GLY A 46 -10.96 5.47 13.25
CA GLY A 46 -11.11 4.38 12.30
C GLY A 46 -10.27 4.58 11.05
N PHE A 47 -9.92 3.48 10.39
CA PHE A 47 -9.22 3.52 9.12
C PHE A 47 -9.44 2.25 8.31
N LEU A 48 -9.13 2.31 7.02
CA LEU A 48 -8.98 1.16 6.12
C LEU A 48 -7.75 1.42 5.24
N LEU A 49 -6.77 0.51 5.26
CA LEU A 49 -5.53 0.60 4.49
C LEU A 49 -5.43 -0.61 3.54
N GLN A 50 -5.13 -0.35 2.27
CA GLN A 50 -5.03 -1.37 1.21
C GLN A 50 -3.93 -1.02 0.21
N ALA A 51 -3.24 -2.03 -0.34
CA ALA A 51 -2.43 -1.88 -1.55
C ALA A 51 -3.33 -2.03 -2.79
N ARG A 52 -3.21 -1.12 -3.76
CA ARG A 52 -3.96 -1.17 -5.02
C ARG A 52 -3.05 -0.93 -6.22
N SER A 53 -3.35 -1.60 -7.34
CA SER A 53 -2.64 -1.44 -8.60
C SER A 53 -2.79 -0.02 -9.14
N VAL A 54 -1.74 0.51 -9.76
CA VAL A 54 -1.77 1.86 -10.34
C VAL A 54 -2.64 1.90 -11.59
N VAL A 55 -2.63 0.84 -12.40
CA VAL A 55 -3.30 0.79 -13.70
C VAL A 55 -4.81 0.65 -13.55
N GLU A 56 -5.27 -0.28 -12.71
CA GLU A 56 -6.69 -0.64 -12.62
C GLU A 56 -7.37 -0.16 -11.32
N ASP A 57 -6.60 0.41 -10.39
CA ASP A 57 -7.06 0.76 -9.04
C ASP A 57 -7.75 -0.44 -8.36
N ARG A 58 -7.24 -1.66 -8.53
CA ARG A 58 -7.75 -2.88 -7.89
C ARG A 58 -6.86 -3.32 -6.72
N VAL A 59 -7.43 -3.99 -5.71
CA VAL A 59 -6.65 -4.54 -4.59
C VAL A 59 -5.58 -5.50 -5.13
N VAL A 60 -4.39 -5.45 -4.55
CA VAL A 60 -3.27 -6.35 -4.87
C VAL A 60 -3.14 -7.40 -3.76
N GLY A 61 -2.91 -8.66 -4.13
CA GLY A 61 -2.92 -9.81 -3.21
C GLY A 61 -1.69 -9.96 -2.31
N GLY A 62 -1.26 -8.88 -1.64
CA GLY A 62 -0.24 -8.93 -0.59
C GLY A 62 -0.83 -9.25 0.78
N GLU A 63 0.00 -9.23 1.82
CA GLU A 63 -0.36 -9.67 3.17
C GLU A 63 0.19 -8.69 4.23
N PHE A 64 -0.66 -8.19 5.14
CA PHE A 64 -0.23 -7.41 6.30
C PHE A 64 0.22 -8.34 7.43
N THR A 65 1.52 -8.63 7.48
CA THR A 65 2.11 -9.62 8.40
C THR A 65 2.34 -9.10 9.82
N LEU A 66 2.51 -7.78 10.00
CA LEU A 66 2.59 -7.16 11.31
C LEU A 66 1.76 -5.87 11.32
N HIS A 67 0.97 -5.71 12.36
CA HIS A 67 0.11 -4.55 12.56
C HIS A 67 0.03 -4.22 14.06
N PRO A 68 -0.19 -2.95 14.42
CA PRO A 68 -0.20 -2.54 15.83
C PRO A 68 -1.45 -3.09 16.54
N PRO A 69 -1.49 -3.05 17.88
CA PRO A 69 -2.72 -3.31 18.64
C PRO A 69 -3.88 -2.42 18.16
N SER A 70 -5.10 -2.79 18.51
CA SER A 70 -6.31 -2.05 18.09
C SER A 70 -6.55 -2.05 16.56
N THR A 71 -6.00 -3.05 15.87
CA THR A 71 -6.20 -3.29 14.44
C THR A 71 -6.49 -4.76 14.17
N HIS A 72 -7.15 -5.05 13.05
CA HIS A 72 -7.34 -6.40 12.53
C HIS A 72 -7.29 -6.39 11.01
N THR A 73 -7.03 -7.55 10.44
CA THR A 73 -6.94 -7.77 9.00
C THR A 73 -8.29 -8.22 8.42
N LEU A 74 -8.48 -7.95 7.14
CA LEU A 74 -9.59 -8.44 6.33
C LEU A 74 -9.00 -9.11 5.08
N SER A 75 -9.77 -10.04 4.51
CA SER A 75 -9.41 -10.72 3.27
C SER A 75 -10.31 -10.25 2.13
N CYS A 76 -9.95 -9.15 1.47
CA CYS A 76 -10.78 -8.55 0.42
C CYS A 76 -10.61 -9.22 -0.95
N LEU A 77 -9.39 -9.64 -1.26
CA LEU A 77 -8.97 -10.39 -2.45
C LEU A 77 -8.15 -11.62 -2.02
N SER A 78 -7.16 -11.45 -1.14
CA SER A 78 -6.35 -12.51 -0.54
C SER A 78 -6.32 -12.39 0.98
N THR A 79 -5.83 -13.43 1.65
CA THR A 79 -5.67 -13.44 3.10
C THR A 79 -4.88 -12.23 3.58
N ASP A 80 -5.45 -11.51 4.54
CA ASP A 80 -4.83 -10.38 5.24
C ASP A 80 -4.32 -9.24 4.33
N ASP A 81 -4.93 -9.04 3.17
CA ASP A 81 -4.54 -8.02 2.19
C ASP A 81 -4.96 -6.59 2.55
N THR A 82 -5.77 -6.48 3.58
CA THR A 82 -6.42 -5.25 4.02
C THR A 82 -6.34 -5.17 5.53
N VAL A 83 -6.06 -3.99 6.07
CA VAL A 83 -6.04 -3.76 7.52
C VAL A 83 -6.94 -2.60 7.91
N THR A 84 -7.67 -2.78 9.01
CA THR A 84 -8.62 -1.82 9.57
C THR A 84 -8.48 -1.74 11.09
N HIS A 85 -9.10 -0.74 11.70
CA HIS A 85 -9.27 -0.66 13.15
C HIS A 85 -10.13 -1.79 13.71
N SER A 86 -9.81 -2.30 14.91
CA SER A 86 -10.66 -3.21 15.68
C SER A 86 -11.47 -2.51 16.78
N ASP A 87 -11.11 -1.28 17.11
CA ASP A 87 -11.76 -0.47 18.14
C ASP A 87 -11.69 1.03 17.80
N LYS A 88 -12.36 1.85 18.63
CA LYS A 88 -12.40 3.31 18.48
C LYS A 88 -11.27 4.04 19.21
N MET A 89 -10.22 3.35 19.68
CA MET A 89 -9.09 4.01 20.34
C MET A 89 -8.45 5.01 19.39
N LEU A 90 -8.08 6.19 19.90
CA LEU A 90 -7.52 7.26 19.09
C LEU A 90 -6.11 6.91 18.61
N LYS A 91 -5.88 7.07 17.31
CA LYS A 91 -4.65 6.72 16.59
C LYS A 91 -4.08 7.95 15.89
N ARG A 92 -2.75 8.02 15.72
CA ARG A 92 -2.06 9.12 15.00
C ARG A 92 -0.92 8.63 14.13
N ASN A 93 -0.10 7.73 14.68
CA ASN A 93 1.05 7.13 14.00
C ASN A 93 0.86 5.62 14.05
N LEU A 94 0.78 4.99 12.87
CA LEU A 94 0.67 3.53 12.74
C LEU A 94 1.75 3.06 11.78
N SER A 95 2.32 1.90 12.07
CA SER A 95 3.31 1.24 11.23
C SER A 95 2.88 -0.19 11.00
N PHE A 96 2.93 -0.63 9.75
CA PHE A 96 2.52 -1.95 9.31
C PHE A 96 3.63 -2.60 8.51
N SER A 97 3.77 -3.92 8.59
CA SER A 97 4.58 -4.71 7.67
C SER A 97 3.67 -5.33 6.62
N TRP A 98 3.95 -5.07 5.35
CA TRP A 98 3.22 -5.60 4.22
C TRP A 98 4.15 -6.45 3.35
N ARG A 99 3.83 -7.73 3.17
CA ARG A 99 4.55 -8.66 2.30
C ARG A 99 3.91 -8.67 0.91
N ALA A 100 4.74 -8.45 -0.11
CA ALA A 100 4.30 -8.49 -1.51
C ALA A 100 3.84 -9.89 -1.93
N PRO A 101 2.90 -10.01 -2.89
CA PRO A 101 2.47 -11.30 -3.44
C PRO A 101 3.63 -12.13 -4.02
N THR A 102 3.38 -13.42 -4.25
CA THR A 102 4.34 -14.32 -4.91
C THR A 102 4.50 -14.01 -6.39
N GLN A 103 3.45 -13.50 -7.03
CA GLN A 103 3.45 -13.07 -8.42
C GLN A 103 3.39 -11.55 -8.50
N PRO A 104 4.24 -10.90 -9.31
CA PRO A 104 4.22 -9.46 -9.47
C PRO A 104 2.86 -8.98 -9.98
N SER A 105 2.38 -7.86 -9.43
CA SER A 105 1.09 -7.26 -9.79
C SER A 105 1.25 -5.88 -10.44
N GLY A 106 2.48 -5.56 -10.90
CA GLY A 106 2.84 -4.25 -11.42
C GLY A 106 2.97 -3.17 -10.34
N ASP A 107 3.08 -1.92 -10.79
CA ASP A 107 3.21 -0.76 -9.90
C ASP A 107 1.97 -0.61 -9.03
N LEU A 108 2.18 -0.27 -7.76
CA LEU A 108 1.12 -0.16 -6.76
C LEU A 108 1.22 1.12 -5.93
N ARG A 109 0.12 1.47 -5.25
CA ARG A 109 0.05 2.50 -4.22
C ARG A 109 -0.71 1.97 -3.01
N PHE A 110 -0.34 2.44 -1.83
CA PHE A 110 -1.16 2.24 -0.64
C PHE A 110 -2.22 3.34 -0.57
N TYR A 111 -3.45 2.91 -0.33
CA TYR A 111 -4.61 3.77 -0.15
C TYR A 111 -5.10 3.66 1.27
N ILE A 112 -5.37 4.80 1.89
CA ILE A 112 -6.01 4.86 3.20
C ILE A 112 -7.28 5.70 3.16
N THR A 113 -8.30 5.20 3.88
CA THR A 113 -9.45 5.98 4.34
C THR A 113 -9.33 6.13 5.84
N LEU A 114 -9.55 7.33 6.37
CA LEU A 114 -9.48 7.65 7.79
C LEU A 114 -10.80 8.26 8.25
N VAL A 115 -11.24 7.86 9.44
CA VAL A 115 -12.43 8.38 10.11
C VAL A 115 -11.98 9.07 11.38
N GLN A 116 -12.06 10.40 11.41
CA GLN A 116 -11.76 11.17 12.61
C GLN A 116 -12.94 11.19 13.56
N SER A 117 -14.13 11.47 13.04
CA SER A 117 -15.37 11.48 13.80
C SER A 117 -16.49 10.95 12.92
N TYR A 118 -17.68 10.83 13.51
CA TYR A 118 -18.87 10.36 12.82
C TYR A 118 -19.17 11.14 11.52
N PHE A 119 -18.86 12.45 11.49
CA PHE A 119 -19.11 13.33 10.36
C PHE A 119 -17.87 13.68 9.54
N VAL A 120 -16.66 13.41 10.07
CA VAL A 120 -15.39 13.86 9.48
C VAL A 120 -14.55 12.68 9.07
N TYR A 121 -14.36 12.51 7.77
CA TYR A 121 -13.54 11.45 7.19
C TYR A 121 -12.84 11.91 5.91
N TRP A 122 -11.73 11.24 5.60
CA TRP A 122 -10.97 11.41 4.37
C TRP A 122 -10.82 10.06 3.69
N SER A 123 -11.00 10.02 2.38
CA SER A 123 -10.87 8.79 1.59
C SER A 123 -9.88 8.98 0.47
N ARG A 124 -9.37 7.86 -0.06
CA ARG A 124 -8.42 7.83 -1.18
C ARG A 124 -7.14 8.67 -0.94
N ILE A 125 -6.66 8.77 0.30
CA ILE A 125 -5.32 9.30 0.58
C ILE A 125 -4.32 8.25 0.10
N ARG A 126 -3.29 8.66 -0.66
CA ARG A 126 -2.37 7.76 -1.36
C ARG A 126 -0.94 7.93 -0.88
N SER A 127 -0.19 6.83 -0.85
CA SER A 127 1.27 6.88 -0.81
C SER A 127 1.85 7.30 -2.17
N ALA A 128 3.17 7.51 -2.19
CA ALA A 128 3.95 7.45 -3.43
C ALA A 128 3.80 6.07 -4.11
N VAL A 129 4.13 6.00 -5.40
CA VAL A 129 4.16 4.73 -6.14
C VAL A 129 5.26 3.83 -5.58
N VAL A 130 4.96 2.55 -5.44
CA VAL A 130 5.96 1.49 -5.27
C VAL A 130 6.02 0.73 -6.58
N HIS A 131 7.18 0.78 -7.23
CA HIS A 131 7.42 0.18 -8.53
C HIS A 131 7.70 -1.32 -8.41
N ASP A 132 7.25 -2.06 -9.40
CA ASP A 132 7.57 -3.47 -9.55
C ASP A 132 8.99 -3.64 -10.09
N GLY A 133 9.89 -4.13 -9.25
CA GLY A 133 11.30 -4.32 -9.58
C GLY A 133 11.60 -5.46 -10.53
N THR A 134 10.64 -6.37 -10.77
CA THR A 134 10.84 -7.52 -11.68
C THR A 134 11.08 -7.07 -13.12
N ARG A 135 10.52 -5.91 -13.51
CA ARG A 135 10.72 -5.29 -14.83
C ARG A 135 12.16 -4.82 -15.04
N SER A 136 12.81 -4.34 -13.99
CA SER A 136 14.20 -3.90 -14.04
C SER A 136 15.17 -5.08 -14.08
N SER A 137 14.87 -6.16 -13.36
CA SER A 137 15.67 -7.39 -13.36
C SER A 137 15.70 -8.09 -14.72
N GLN A 138 14.58 -8.09 -15.45
CA GLN A 138 14.49 -8.68 -16.79
C GLN A 138 15.39 -7.98 -17.83
N ILE A 139 15.59 -6.67 -17.71
CA ILE A 139 16.42 -5.90 -18.66
C ILE A 139 17.90 -6.28 -18.48
N THR A 140 18.38 -6.43 -17.25
CA THR A 140 19.76 -6.88 -16.99
C THR A 140 20.03 -8.30 -17.45
N ASP A 141 19.10 -9.24 -17.26
CA ASP A 141 19.27 -10.62 -17.74
C ASP A 141 19.29 -10.72 -19.27
N SER A 142 18.54 -9.86 -19.96
CA SER A 142 18.53 -9.84 -21.44
C SER A 142 19.81 -9.27 -22.08
N ILE A 143 20.63 -8.51 -21.36
CA ILE A 143 21.87 -7.91 -21.89
C ILE A 143 23.07 -8.88 -21.75
N THR A 144 23.06 -9.77 -20.77
CA THR A 144 24.17 -10.73 -20.52
C THR A 144 24.08 -12.03 -21.35
N GLY A 145 23.04 -12.19 -22.16
CA GLY A 145 22.80 -13.39 -22.99
C GLY A 145 23.37 -13.36 -24.41
N GLN A 146 24.14 -12.33 -24.81
CA GLN A 146 24.77 -12.31 -26.13
C GLN A 146 26.02 -13.22 -26.15
N PRO A 147 26.06 -14.30 -26.97
CA PRO A 147 27.26 -15.10 -27.10
C PRO A 147 28.37 -14.25 -27.74
N MET A 148 29.55 -14.29 -27.13
CA MET A 148 30.77 -13.70 -27.65
C MET A 148 31.02 -14.18 -29.09
N PRO A 149 31.32 -13.29 -30.05
CA PRO A 149 31.69 -13.73 -31.38
C PRO A 149 33.03 -14.48 -31.31
N HIS A 150 33.02 -15.75 -31.68
CA HIS A 150 34.23 -16.55 -31.88
C HIS A 150 35.06 -15.94 -33.02
N TYR A 151 36.11 -15.20 -32.66
CA TYR A 151 37.09 -14.70 -33.61
C TYR A 151 38.16 -15.78 -33.84
N TRP A 152 38.12 -16.42 -35.01
CA TRP A 152 39.17 -17.31 -35.49
C TRP A 152 40.42 -16.51 -35.85
N LYS A 153 41.61 -16.92 -35.38
CA LYS A 153 42.87 -16.60 -36.05
C LYS A 153 43.68 -17.85 -36.34
N ARG A 154 44.09 -17.90 -37.61
CA ARG A 154 45.16 -18.70 -38.21
C ARG A 154 46.50 -18.38 -37.56
#